data_AF-A0A327YHM0-F1
#
_entry.id   AF-A0A327YHM0-F1
#
_cell.length_a   1.000
_cell.length_b   1.000
_cell.length_c   1.000
_cell.angle_alpha   90.00
_cell.angle_beta   90.00
_cell.angle_gamma   90.00
#
_symmetry.space_group_name_H-M   'P 1'
#
loop_
_entity.id
_entity.type
_entity.pdbx_description
1 polymer ?
#
loop_
_entity_poly.entity_id
_entity_poly.type
_entity_poly.pdbx_seq_one_letter_code
_entity_poly.pdbx_strand_id
1 'polypeptide(L)' 'MSKKVLIVAGDAVEALEIYYPYYRLLEEGFDVTIAAPRKKKLHTVVH' A
#
# COMPACT_ATOMS: atom_id res chain seq x y z
N MET A 1 15.74 5.23 -13.95
CA MET A 1 14.35 4.72 -13.87
C MET A 1 14.01 4.49 -12.41
N SER A 2 12.81 4.88 -11.97
CA SER A 2 12.32 4.53 -10.63
C SER A 2 12.06 3.02 -10.55
N LYS A 3 12.40 2.40 -9.41
CA LYS A 3 12.09 0.98 -9.16
C LYS A 3 10.60 0.84 -8.86
N LYS A 4 9.99 -0.22 -9.39
CA LYS A 4 8.56 -0.51 -9.20
C LYS A 4 8.33 -1.39 -7.98
N VAL A 5 7.31 -1.07 -7.18
CA VAL A 5 6.90 -1.84 -6.00
C VAL A 5 5.40 -2.12 -6.05
N LEU A 6 5.02 -3.37 -5.77
CA LEU A 6 3.64 -3.80 -5.61
C LEU A 6 3.36 -4.11 -4.13
N ILE A 7 2.44 -3.38 -3.53
CA ILE A 7 1.93 -3.67 -2.18
C ILE A 7 0.61 -4.42 -2.35
N VAL A 8 0.54 -5.65 -1.83
CA VAL A 8 -0.69 -6.46 -1.86
C VAL A 8 -1.43 -6.28 -0.54
N ALA A 9 -2.68 -5.84 -0.60
CA ALA A 9 -3.51 -5.57 0.57
C ALA A 9 -4.93 -6.12 0.42
N GLY A 10 -5.60 -6.28 1.55
CA GLY A 10 -6.99 -6.73 1.65
C GLY A 10 -7.79 -5.86 2.62
N ASP A 11 -9.07 -6.19 2.79
CA ASP A 11 -9.87 -5.59 3.85
C ASP A 11 -9.35 -6.02 5.22
N ALA A 12 -9.56 -5.16 6.22
CA ALA A 12 -9.16 -5.34 7.61
C ALA A 12 -7.64 -5.40 7.87
N VAL A 13 -6.81 -4.97 6.90
CA VAL A 13 -5.38 -4.75 7.13
C VAL A 13 -5.18 -3.60 8.13
N GLU A 14 -4.15 -3.73 8.97
CA GLU A 14 -3.78 -2.66 9.91
C GLU A 14 -3.32 -1.42 9.14
N ALA A 15 -3.76 -0.24 9.57
CA ALA A 15 -3.58 1.00 8.85
C ALA A 15 -2.09 1.39 8.70
N LEU A 16 -1.30 1.32 9.76
CA LEU A 16 0.13 1.65 9.72
C LEU A 16 0.94 0.66 8.86
N GLU A 17 0.59 -0.62 8.87
CA GLU A 17 1.24 -1.65 8.04
C GLU A 17 1.14 -1.38 6.53
N ILE A 18 0.14 -0.60 6.09
CA ILE A 18 0.00 -0.18 4.69
C ILE A 18 0.51 1.25 4.47
N TYR A 19 0.10 2.19 5.31
CA TYR A 19 0.41 3.61 5.06
C TYR A 19 1.89 3.91 5.25
N TYR A 20 2.53 3.37 6.29
CA TYR A 20 3.94 3.64 6.54
C TYR A 20 4.85 3.23 5.37
N PRO A 21 4.82 1.96 4.88
CA PRO A 21 5.65 1.57 3.75
C PRO A 21 5.25 2.27 2.45
N TYR A 22 3.94 2.51 2.21
CA TYR A 22 3.48 3.22 1.02
C TYR A 22 4.10 4.62 0.93
N TYR A 23 3.99 5.42 2.00
CA TYR A 23 4.52 6.78 1.99
C TYR A 23 6.06 6.82 1.99
N ARG A 24 6.75 5.96 2.74
CA ARG A 24 8.22 5.92 2.70
C ARG A 24 8.77 5.55 1.33
N LEU A 25 8.13 4.63 0.62
CA LEU A 25 8.54 4.27 -0.74
C LEU A 25 8.31 5.44 -1.72
N LEU A 26 7.20 6.17 -1.59
CA LEU A 26 6.97 7.37 -2.41
C LEU A 26 8.02 8.45 -2.15
N GLU A 27 8.38 8.70 -0.89
CA GLU A 27 9.41 9.67 -0.50
C GLU A 27 10.80 9.30 -1.02
N GLU A 28 11.13 8.01 -1.08
CA GLU A 28 12.37 7.51 -1.68
C GLU A 28 12.32 7.46 -3.22
N GLY A 29 11.22 7.90 -3.83
CA GLY A 29 11.08 8.02 -5.28
C GLY A 29 10.75 6.72 -6.01
N PHE A 30 10.17 5.73 -5.34
CA PHE A 30 9.67 4.50 -5.96
C PHE A 30 8.33 4.71 -6.68
N ASP A 31 8.08 3.91 -7.73
CA ASP A 31 6.79 3.78 -8.40
C ASP A 31 5.99 2.69 -7.68
N VAL A 32 5.02 3.11 -6.85
CA VAL A 32 4.32 2.22 -5.91
C VAL A 32 2.87 2.02 -6.35
N THR A 33 2.45 0.76 -6.47
CA THR A 33 1.06 0.38 -6.74
C THR A 33 0.53 -0.47 -5.59
N ILE A 34 -0.65 -0.12 -5.07
CA ILE A 34 -1.40 -0.97 -4.14
C ILE A 34 -2.39 -1.81 -4.95
N ALA A 35 -2.40 -3.12 -4.72
CA ALA A 35 -3.27 -4.07 -5.40
C ALA A 35 -4.04 -4.95 -4.42
N ALA A 36 -5.21 -5.40 -4.88
CA ALA A 36 -6.08 -6.35 -4.21
C ALA A 36 -6.65 -7.33 -5.24
N PRO A 37 -7.24 -8.48 -4.84
CA PRO A 37 -7.81 -9.46 -5.78
C PRO A 37 -8.89 -8.90 -6.72
N ARG A 38 -9.51 -7.76 -6.35
CA ARG A 38 -10.48 -7.01 -7.18
C ARG A 38 -10.27 -5.51 -6.97
N LYS A 39 -10.55 -4.70 -7.99
CA LYS A 39 -10.55 -3.23 -7.86
C LYS A 39 -11.71 -2.80 -6.97
N LYS A 40 -11.41 -2.37 -5.74
CA LYS A 40 -12.37 -1.87 -4.75
C LYS A 40 -11.69 -0.90 -3.78
N LYS A 41 -12.47 -0.16 -3.00
CA LYS A 41 -11.95 0.51 -1.80
C LYS A 41 -11.66 -0.55 -0.74
N LEU A 42 -10.49 -0.47 -0.11
CA LEU A 42 -10.13 -1.30 1.02
C LEU A 42 -10.48 -0.56 2.31
N HIS A 43 -10.99 -1.29 3.30
CA HIS A 43 -11.22 -0.76 4.64
C HIS A 43 -10.11 -1.24 5.58
N THR A 44 -9.35 -0.31 6.14
CA THR A 44 -8.27 -0.60 7.11
C THR A 44 -8.79 -0.59 8.55
N VAL A 45 -8.04 -1.18 9.47
CA VAL A 45 -8.31 -1.19 10.92
C VAL A 45 -7.23 -0.40 11.65
N VAL A 46 -7.63 0.35 12.68
CA VAL A 46 -6.72 0.91 13.69
C VAL A 46 -7.01 0.12 14.97
N HIS A 47 -6.00 -0.51 15.54
CA HIS A 47 -6.11 -1.24 16.80
C HIS A 47 -6.11 -0.30 18.02
#